data_AF-A0A7R9SAN8-F1
#
_entry.id   AF-A0A7R9SAN8-F1
#
_cell.length_a   1.000
_cell.length_b   1.000
_cell.length_c   1.000
_cell.angle_alpha   90.00
_cell.angle_beta   90.00
_cell.angle_gamma   90.00
#
_symmetry.space_group_name_H-M   'P 1'
#
loop_
_entity.id
_entity.type
_entity.pdbx_description
1 polymer ?
#
loop_
_entity_poly.entity_id
_entity_poly.type
_entity_poly.pdbx_seq_one_letter_code
_entity_poly.pdbx_strand_id
1 'polypeptide(L)' 'MATPVPLSKTIQPICIPPYKGETEGMLTVTGWGNTMKHKMGSKVLMKVEVPFISDYDCRYDSEYYPSMIADSM' A
#
# COMPACT_ATOMS: atom_id res chain seq x y z
N MET A 1 -12.58 5.27 -25.01
CA MET A 1 -11.29 4.66 -25.44
C MET A 1 -10.18 5.50 -24.86
N ALA A 2 -9.34 4.94 -23.98
CA ALA A 2 -8.23 5.68 -23.38
C ALA A 2 -6.95 5.38 -24.19
N THR A 3 -6.34 6.42 -24.75
CA THR A 3 -5.00 6.35 -25.33
C THR A 3 -3.95 6.11 -24.24
N PRO A 4 -2.83 5.45 -24.53
CA PRO A 4 -1.76 5.24 -23.55
C PRO A 4 -1.24 6.56 -22.97
N VAL A 5 -1.00 6.60 -21.66
CA VAL A 5 -0.42 7.77 -20.99
C VAL A 5 1.05 7.91 -21.42
N PRO A 6 1.49 9.08 -21.90
CA PRO A 6 2.89 9.29 -22.29
C PRO A 6 3.80 9.28 -21.07
N LEU A 7 4.90 8.53 -21.15
CA LEU A 7 5.91 8.45 -20.09
C LEU A 7 6.73 9.73 -20.01
N SER A 8 7.15 10.08 -18.79
CA SER A 8 7.94 11.29 -18.52
C SER A 8 8.75 11.12 -17.24
N LYS A 9 9.52 12.13 -16.84
CA LYS A 9 10.24 12.12 -15.54
C LYS A 9 9.30 11.96 -14.33
N THR A 10 8.03 12.31 -14.45
CA THR A 10 7.03 12.25 -13.36
C THR A 10 5.97 11.17 -13.58
N ILE A 11 6.00 10.48 -14.73
CA ILE A 11 5.07 9.40 -15.07
C ILE A 11 5.89 8.19 -15.50
N GLN A 12 6.03 7.22 -14.61
CA GLN A 12 6.76 5.98 -14.82
C GLN A 12 5.94 4.80 -14.27
N PRO A 13 5.99 3.62 -14.91
CA PRO A 13 5.34 2.42 -14.40
C PRO A 13 6.03 1.89 -13.15
N ILE A 14 5.29 1.15 -12.32
CA ILE A 14 5.85 0.39 -11.20
C ILE A 14 6.42 -0.94 -11.70
N CYS A 15 7.46 -1.46 -11.05
CA CYS A 15 7.98 -2.79 -11.32
C CYS A 15 7.00 -3.86 -10.80
N ILE A 16 6.85 -4.95 -11.56
CA ILE A 16 6.11 -6.13 -11.10
C ILE A 16 7.11 -7.06 -10.38
N PRO A 17 6.81 -7.52 -9.15
CA PRO A 17 7.70 -8.43 -8.44
C PRO A 17 7.81 -9.78 -9.17
N PRO A 18 8.95 -10.49 -9.04
CA PRO A 18 9.09 -11.84 -9.57
C PRO A 18 8.12 -12.81 -8.87
N TYR A 19 7.75 -13.89 -9.58
CA TYR A 19 6.89 -14.93 -9.03
C TYR A 19 7.55 -15.55 -7.78
N LYS A 20 6.81 -15.59 -6.66
CA LYS A 20 7.28 -15.98 -5.31
C LYS A 20 8.34 -15.05 -4.68
N GLY A 21 8.36 -13.77 -5.03
CA GLY A 21 9.13 -12.80 -4.27
C GLY A 21 8.62 -12.70 -2.83
N GLU A 22 9.46 -13.06 -1.86
CA GLU A 22 9.21 -12.78 -0.45
C GLU A 22 9.32 -11.27 -0.23
N THR A 23 8.31 -10.69 0.41
CA THR A 23 8.32 -9.27 0.78
C THR A 23 8.66 -9.20 2.26
N GLU A 24 9.79 -8.60 2.59
CA GLU A 24 10.23 -8.36 3.97
C GLU A 24 10.74 -6.92 4.10
N GLY A 25 10.81 -6.44 5.34
CA GLY A 25 11.40 -5.14 5.66
C GLY A 25 10.42 -3.97 5.62
N MET A 26 10.97 -2.76 5.46
CA MET A 26 10.20 -1.51 5.46
C MET A 26 9.64 -1.21 4.07
N LEU A 27 8.34 -0.94 4.01
CA LEU A 27 7.60 -0.63 2.80
C LEU A 27 7.20 0.86 2.79
N THR A 28 7.18 1.46 1.61
CA THR A 28 6.66 2.83 1.44
C THR A 28 5.22 2.79 0.93
N VAL A 29 4.31 3.40 1.68
CA VAL A 29 2.92 3.63 1.24
C VAL A 29 2.75 5.11 0.93
N THR A 30 2.14 5.43 -0.21
CA THR A 30 1.88 6.81 -0.64
C THR A 30 0.42 7.04 -0.98
N GLY A 31 -0.10 8.26 -0.74
CA GLY A 31 -1.45 8.62 -1.16
C GLY A 31 -1.91 10.00 -0.67
N TRP A 32 -3.16 10.32 -1.01
CA TRP A 32 -3.86 11.56 -0.60
C TRP A 32 -4.97 11.31 0.43
N GLY A 33 -4.96 10.14 1.08
CA GLY A 33 -5.96 9.77 2.08
C GLY A 33 -5.96 10.66 3.32
N ASN A 34 -6.89 10.36 4.23
CA ASN A 34 -7.02 11.10 5.49
C ASN A 34 -5.78 10.87 6.37
N THR A 35 -5.15 11.94 6.83
CA THR A 35 -3.98 11.85 7.73
C THR A 35 -4.36 11.65 9.20
N MET A 36 -5.65 11.81 9.52
CA MET A 36 -6.24 11.61 10.84
C MET A 36 -7.68 11.10 10.68
N LYS A 37 -8.18 10.39 11.69
CA LYS A 37 -9.59 9.93 11.71
C LYS A 37 -10.54 11.11 11.48
N HIS A 38 -11.52 10.93 10.59
CA HIS A 38 -12.57 11.91 10.25
C HIS A 38 -12.10 13.25 9.68
N LYS A 39 -10.84 13.38 9.24
CA LYS A 39 -10.38 14.56 8.49
C LYS A 39 -10.51 14.35 7.00
N MET A 40 -10.43 15.44 6.24
CA MET A 40 -10.37 15.40 4.79
C MET A 40 -8.97 14.97 4.32
N GLY A 41 -8.91 14.35 3.14
CA GLY A 41 -7.66 13.89 2.54
C GLY A 41 -6.64 15.01 2.33
N SER A 42 -5.37 14.63 2.23
CA SER A 42 -4.28 15.57 1.99
C SER A 42 -4.39 16.20 0.60
N LYS A 43 -4.07 17.50 0.48
CA LYS A 43 -3.92 18.19 -0.82
C LYS A 43 -2.58 17.90 -1.49
N VAL A 44 -1.62 17.35 -0.75
CA VAL A 44 -0.28 17.01 -1.22
C VAL A 44 -0.06 15.50 -1.07
N LEU A 45 0.68 14.91 -2.00
CA LEU A 45 0.99 13.47 -1.94
C LEU A 45 1.82 13.20 -0.68
N MET A 46 1.33 12.30 0.17
CA MET A 46 2.01 11.88 1.39
C MET A 46 2.73 10.56 1.17
N LYS A 47 3.76 10.31 1.99
CA LYS A 47 4.44 9.02 2.10
C LYS A 47 4.63 8.63 3.56
N VAL A 48 4.62 7.33 3.84
CA VAL A 48 4.94 6.77 5.15
C VAL A 48 5.70 5.45 4.97
N GLU A 49 6.62 5.18 5.87
CA GLU A 49 7.32 3.90 5.96
C GLU A 49 6.63 3.02 7.00
N VAL A 50 6.28 1.79 6.61
CA VAL A 50 5.61 0.80 7.48
C VAL A 50 6.36 -0.52 7.42
N PRO A 51 6.44 -1.28 8.53
CA PRO A 51 7.02 -2.61 8.48
C PRO A 51 6.08 -3.56 7.73
N PHE A 52 6.65 -4.51 7.01
CA PHE A 52 5.94 -5.70 6.57
C PHE A 52 5.48 -6.52 7.78
N ILE A 53 4.28 -7.08 7.69
CA ILE A 53 3.66 -7.93 8.72
C ILE A 53 3.20 -9.21 8.01
N SER A 54 3.54 -10.36 8.56
CA SER A 54 3.12 -11.65 8.00
C SER A 54 1.60 -11.83 8.10
N ASP A 55 1.02 -12.69 7.27
CA ASP A 55 -0.40 -13.02 7.35
C ASP A 55 -0.79 -13.59 8.72
N TYR A 56 0.13 -14.32 9.36
CA TYR A 56 -0.06 -14.87 10.70
C TYR A 56 -0.13 -13.74 11.74
N ASP A 57 0.87 -12.85 11.77
CA ASP A 57 0.92 -11.75 12.74
C ASP A 57 -0.25 -10.77 12.52
N CYS A 58 -0.62 -10.52 11.26
CA CYS A 58 -1.77 -9.71 10.92
C CYS A 58 -3.06 -10.28 11.55
N ARG A 59 -3.26 -11.60 11.48
CA ARG A 59 -4.47 -12.29 11.99
C ARG A 59 -4.54 -12.43 13.49
N TYR A 60 -3.40 -12.63 14.15
CA TYR A 60 -3.38 -13.08 15.53
C TYR A 60 -2.70 -12.12 16.49
N ASP A 61 -1.89 -11.18 16.00
CA ASP A 61 -1.07 -10.29 16.83
C ASP A 61 -1.30 -8.79 16.52
N SER A 62 -2.36 -8.46 15.78
CA SER A 62 -2.77 -7.08 15.52
C SER A 62 -4.00 -6.66 16.33
N GLU A 63 -4.19 -5.35 16.51
CA GLU A 63 -5.41 -4.79 17.12
C GLU A 63 -6.66 -4.97 16.24
N TYR A 64 -6.54 -5.58 15.06
CA TYR A 64 -7.64 -5.79 14.12
C TYR A 64 -8.35 -7.12 14.38
N TYR A 65 -9.67 -7.12 14.22
CA TYR A 65 -10.45 -8.35 14.36
C TYR A 65 -10.17 -9.29 13.17
N PRO A 66 -10.08 -10.62 13.40
CA PRO A 66 -9.87 -11.60 12.33
C PRO A 66 -10.89 -11.51 11.19
N SER A 67 -12.11 -11.04 11.48
CA SER A 67 -13.17 -10.82 10.48
C SER A 67 -12.89 -9.65 9.51
N MET A 68 -11.91 -8.80 9.80
CA MET A 68 -11.48 -7.69 8.94
C MET A 68 -10.35 -8.08 7.98
N ILE A 69 -9.83 -9.30 8.08
CA ILE A 69 -8.72 -9.79 7.27
C ILE A 69 -9.28 -10.78 6.26
N ALA A 70 -9.32 -10.36 4.99
CA ALA A 70 -9.83 -11.19 3.90
C ALA A 70 -8.73 -12.09 3.35
N ASP A 71 -9.05 -13.37 3.16
CA ASP A 71 -8.28 -14.30 2.34
C ASP A 71 -8.53 -13.99 0.87
N SER A 72 -7.83 -12.99 0.34
CA SER A 72 -7.91 -12.61 -1.07
C SER A 72 -6.52 -12.51 -1.67
N MET A 73 -5.83 -13.65 -1.76
CA MET A 73 -4.66 -13.84 -2.61
C MET A 73 -4.74 -15.18 -3.32
#